data_AF-A0AAD4E5M7-F1
#
_entry.id   AF-A0AAD4E5M7-F1
#
_cell.length_a   1.000
_cell.length_b   1.000
_cell.length_c   1.000
_cell.angle_alpha   90.00
_cell.angle_beta   90.00
_cell.angle_gamma   90.00
#
_symmetry.space_group_name_H-M   'P 1'
#
loop_
_entity.id
_entity.type
_entity.pdbx_description
1 polymer ?
#
loop_
_entity_poly.entity_id
_entity_poly.type
_entity_poly.pdbx_seq_one_letter_code
_entity_poly.pdbx_strand_id
1 'polypeptide(L)'
;MEHQDWEVLCIAITNHTNDGNGDPFLGYKQAKTGCYVATSVPDFMDTLLDPWRNVIQRGRDTTLFFFGCGAIVNEPEGFGGLRASVVRYRFSSAVAFTAKHFHPPFTTHLMISFTQLILVEGFPLCEAFPNILEQSGLGMHSDVILMTATPGDDGPTVPLLCTRYSWAHSDARPWGNSLPVQCPQCGCPTPWKRTYADFSLKYIVFQCTYKGCGRVNKQEDKSPRKKYTMTYKAPPGSLLLPGRKRGAAWLEIPLAKFPEPDLDAVTDILDTETV
;
A
#
# COMPACT_ATOMS: atom_id res chain seq x y z
N MET A 1 11.80 33.09 14.94
CA MET A 1 11.00 32.76 13.76
C MET A 1 9.56 32.98 14.15
N GLU A 2 8.88 33.91 13.49
CA GLU A 2 7.45 34.15 13.67
C GLU A 2 6.66 32.85 13.47
N HIS A 3 5.57 32.72 14.23
CA HIS A 3 4.74 31.53 14.31
C HIS A 3 3.94 31.38 13.01
N GLN A 4 4.48 30.63 12.06
CA GLN A 4 3.78 30.29 10.83
C GLN A 4 3.03 28.96 11.02
N ASP A 5 1.70 29.03 10.93
CA ASP A 5 0.84 27.87 10.80
C ASP A 5 0.73 27.48 9.32
N TRP A 6 0.65 26.19 9.04
CA TRP A 6 0.62 25.66 7.68
C TRP A 6 -0.76 25.08 7.39
N GLU A 7 -1.47 25.62 6.39
CA GLU A 7 -2.75 25.04 5.96
C GLU A 7 -2.56 23.61 5.46
N VAL A 8 -1.58 23.39 4.57
CA VAL A 8 -1.22 22.06 4.10
C VAL A 8 0.29 21.82 4.25
N LEU A 9 0.67 20.71 4.87
CA LEU A 9 2.05 20.28 5.04
C LEU A 9 2.24 18.88 4.44
N CYS A 10 3.17 18.76 3.49
CA CYS A 10 3.52 17.47 2.88
C CYS A 10 4.93 17.06 3.29
N ILE A 11 5.08 15.87 3.87
CA ILE A 11 6.38 15.28 4.20
C ILE A 11 6.57 14.05 3.33
N ALA A 12 7.67 14.02 2.58
CA ALA A 12 8.04 12.91 1.71
C ALA A 12 9.31 12.23 2.24
N ILE A 13 9.21 10.94 2.56
CA ILE A 13 10.34 10.10 2.97
C ILE A 13 10.59 9.07 1.87
N THR A 14 11.82 8.98 1.39
CA THR A 14 12.23 7.92 0.45
C THR A 14 13.21 6.98 1.14
N ASN A 15 12.90 5.69 1.23
CA ASN A 15 13.82 4.72 1.85
C ASN A 15 13.59 3.30 1.33
N HIS A 16 14.58 2.42 1.50
CA HIS A 16 14.37 0.99 1.41
C HIS A 16 13.95 0.42 2.76
N THR A 17 13.24 -0.70 2.72
CA THR A 17 12.83 -1.45 3.90
C THR A 17 13.33 -2.88 3.79
N ASN A 18 13.62 -3.49 4.93
CA ASN A 18 14.05 -4.88 4.99
C ASN A 18 12.86 -5.78 4.63
N ASP A 19 13.05 -6.61 3.60
CA ASP A 19 12.03 -7.53 3.06
C ASP A 19 11.45 -8.50 4.11
N GLY A 20 12.19 -8.79 5.19
CA GLY A 20 11.79 -9.79 6.19
C GLY A 20 10.94 -9.26 7.35
N ASN A 21 11.01 -7.97 7.65
CA ASN A 21 10.30 -7.38 8.80
C ASN A 21 9.67 -6.00 8.53
N GLY A 22 9.95 -5.39 7.37
CA GLY A 22 9.43 -4.08 7.00
C GLY A 22 10.20 -2.89 7.56
N ASP A 23 11.30 -3.13 8.29
CA ASP A 23 12.07 -2.09 8.94
C ASP A 23 12.84 -1.21 7.94
N PRO A 24 12.73 0.12 8.04
CA PRO A 24 13.49 1.04 7.21
C PRO A 24 14.99 1.04 7.56
N PHE A 25 15.84 1.21 6.54
CA PHE A 25 17.28 1.30 6.74
C PHE A 25 17.70 2.70 7.24
N LEU A 26 18.50 2.77 8.29
CA LEU A 26 19.11 4.02 8.80
C LEU A 26 20.45 4.33 8.13
N GLY A 27 21.14 3.32 7.61
CA GLY A 27 22.45 3.48 7.01
C GLY A 27 23.24 2.19 6.99
N TYR A 28 24.56 2.30 7.14
CA TYR A 28 25.51 1.19 7.08
C TYR A 28 26.46 1.23 8.28
N LYS A 29 26.85 0.07 8.80
CA LYS A 29 27.95 0.02 9.80
C LYS A 29 29.28 0.31 9.10
N GLN A 30 30.14 1.14 9.71
CA GLN A 30 31.47 1.49 9.18
C GLN A 30 32.51 0.34 9.17
N ALA A 31 32.13 -0.90 9.46
CA ALA A 31 33.03 -2.03 9.34
C ALA A 31 33.02 -2.58 7.90
N LYS A 32 34.18 -3.08 7.44
CA LYS A 32 34.54 -3.58 6.09
C LYS A 32 33.56 -4.52 5.38
N THR A 33 32.45 -4.91 6.01
CA THR A 33 31.43 -5.84 5.51
C THR A 33 30.22 -5.17 4.87
N GLY A 34 30.05 -3.84 4.95
CA GLY A 34 28.97 -3.12 4.26
C GLY A 34 27.55 -3.53 4.70
N CYS A 35 27.39 -4.00 5.94
CA CYS A 35 26.08 -4.43 6.43
C CYS A 35 25.16 -3.21 6.68
N TYR A 36 24.00 -3.23 6.04
CA TYR A 36 22.93 -2.27 6.30
C TYR A 36 22.40 -2.42 7.72
N VAL A 37 22.03 -1.30 8.32
CA VAL A 37 21.36 -1.23 9.63
C VAL A 37 19.92 -0.81 9.38
N ALA A 38 18.98 -1.66 9.76
CA ALA A 38 17.56 -1.34 9.83
C ALA A 38 17.15 -1.19 11.30
N THR A 39 16.11 -0.42 11.55
CA THR A 39 15.52 -0.25 12.89
C THR A 39 14.01 -0.29 12.79
N SER A 40 13.34 -0.47 13.93
CA SER A 40 11.88 -0.46 13.97
C SER A 40 11.30 0.81 13.33
N VAL A 41 10.12 0.69 12.71
CA VAL A 41 9.46 1.86 12.09
C VAL A 41 9.29 3.02 13.10
N PRO A 42 8.84 2.82 14.35
CA PRO A 42 8.76 3.90 15.34
C PRO A 42 10.11 4.60 15.58
N ASP A 43 11.19 3.85 15.83
CA ASP A 43 12.51 4.44 16.11
C ASP A 43 13.05 5.23 14.91
N PHE A 44 12.81 4.72 13.69
CA PHE A 44 13.18 5.42 12.46
C PHE A 44 12.43 6.74 12.32
N MET A 45 11.11 6.72 12.55
CA MET A 45 10.26 7.90 12.44
C MET A 45 10.61 8.91 13.53
N ASP A 46 10.90 8.46 14.75
CA ASP A 46 11.38 9.30 15.85
C ASP A 46 12.70 9.98 15.53
N THR A 47 13.69 9.20 15.12
CA THR A 47 14.99 9.72 14.73
C THR A 47 14.88 10.81 13.65
N LEU A 48 13.98 10.64 12.68
CA LEU A 48 13.85 11.56 11.54
C LEU A 48 12.95 12.77 11.82
N LEU A 49 11.82 12.57 12.51
CA LEU A 49 10.74 13.55 12.60
C LEU A 49 10.67 14.28 13.94
N ASP A 50 11.28 13.77 15.02
CA ASP A 50 11.29 14.47 16.31
C ASP A 50 11.81 15.91 16.23
N PRO A 51 12.90 16.21 15.50
CA PRO A 51 13.35 17.59 15.33
C PRO A 51 12.30 18.52 14.70
N TRP A 52 11.33 17.96 13.97
CA TRP A 52 10.29 18.67 13.23
C TRP A 52 8.90 18.54 13.87
N ARG A 53 8.79 17.88 15.02
CA ARG A 53 7.51 17.56 15.69
C ARG A 53 6.60 18.78 15.84
N ASN A 54 7.16 19.90 16.27
CA ASN A 54 6.41 21.15 16.45
C ASN A 54 5.87 21.72 15.13
N VAL A 55 6.58 21.54 14.02
CA VAL A 55 6.13 22.00 12.69
C VAL A 55 5.00 21.10 12.20
N ILE A 56 5.16 19.78 12.36
CA ILE A 56 4.16 18.79 11.96
C ILE A 56 2.85 19.02 12.72
N GLN A 57 2.91 19.16 14.05
CA GLN A 57 1.72 19.32 14.88
C GLN A 57 0.97 20.65 14.68
N ARG A 58 1.59 21.64 14.02
CA ARG A 58 0.96 22.91 13.66
C ARG A 58 0.38 22.91 12.24
N GLY A 59 0.67 21.90 11.43
CA GLY A 59 0.03 21.75 10.14
C GLY A 59 -1.42 21.32 10.32
N ARG A 60 -2.35 22.02 9.66
CA ARG A 60 -3.78 21.68 9.70
C ARG A 60 -4.06 20.39 8.94
N ASP A 61 -3.60 20.33 7.69
CA ASP A 61 -3.68 19.13 6.85
C ASP A 61 -2.29 18.60 6.55
N THR A 62 -1.87 17.61 7.33
CA THR A 62 -0.52 17.03 7.26
C THR A 62 -0.55 15.68 6.56
N THR A 63 0.19 15.55 5.46
CA THR A 63 0.27 14.30 4.69
C THR A 63 1.69 13.75 4.68
N LEU A 64 1.85 12.49 5.12
CA LEU A 64 3.08 11.72 4.98
C LEU A 64 3.05 10.89 3.70
N PHE A 65 4.01 11.06 2.81
CA PHE A 65 4.31 10.12 1.74
C PHE A 65 5.52 9.27 2.11
N PHE A 66 5.32 7.97 2.30
CA PHE A 66 6.39 7.02 2.53
C PHE A 66 6.71 6.26 1.23
N PHE A 67 7.65 6.79 0.45
CA PHE A 67 8.14 6.21 -0.80
C PHE A 67 9.17 5.11 -0.52
N GLY A 68 8.70 3.99 0.05
CA GLY A 68 9.55 2.84 0.33
C GLY A 68 9.03 1.52 -0.20
N CYS A 69 9.87 0.49 -0.09
CA CYS A 69 9.51 -0.87 -0.47
C CYS A 69 8.33 -1.36 0.38
N GLY A 70 7.47 -2.17 -0.24
CA GLY A 70 6.20 -2.56 0.34
C GLY A 70 6.28 -3.48 1.55
N ALA A 71 7.46 -3.95 1.94
CA ALA A 71 7.63 -4.70 3.19
C ALA A 71 7.09 -3.92 4.39
N ILE A 72 7.20 -2.58 4.42
CA ILE A 72 6.67 -1.76 5.52
C ILE A 72 5.15 -1.83 5.69
N VAL A 73 4.39 -2.18 4.65
CA VAL A 73 2.92 -2.33 4.74
C VAL A 73 2.45 -3.77 4.56
N ASN A 74 3.30 -4.65 4.05
CA ASN A 74 2.99 -6.06 3.87
C ASN A 74 3.36 -6.88 5.11
N GLU A 75 4.34 -6.44 5.90
CA GLU A 75 4.70 -7.07 7.16
C GLU A 75 3.90 -6.48 8.34
N PRO A 76 3.28 -7.31 9.20
CA PRO A 76 2.42 -6.82 10.29
C PRO A 76 3.10 -5.84 11.25
N GLU A 77 4.35 -6.11 11.63
CA GLU A 77 5.13 -5.27 12.55
C GLU A 77 5.45 -3.91 11.94
N GLY A 78 5.98 -3.90 10.70
CA GLY A 78 6.22 -2.67 9.95
C GLY A 78 4.94 -1.85 9.75
N PHE A 79 3.82 -2.49 9.42
CA PHE A 79 2.56 -1.80 9.18
C PHE A 79 1.98 -1.23 10.48
N GLY A 80 2.04 -1.99 11.57
CA GLY A 80 1.66 -1.54 12.91
C GLY A 80 2.49 -0.34 13.36
N GLY A 81 3.81 -0.40 13.20
CA GLY A 81 4.73 0.67 13.56
C GLY A 81 4.52 1.95 12.72
N LEU A 82 4.20 1.80 11.43
CA LEU A 82 3.86 2.94 10.57
C LEU A 82 2.56 3.60 11.03
N ARG A 83 1.51 2.82 11.32
CA ARG A 83 0.23 3.34 11.84
C ARG A 83 0.40 4.06 13.18
N ALA A 84 1.15 3.47 14.11
CA ALA A 84 1.45 4.08 15.40
C ALA A 84 2.20 5.42 15.22
N SER A 85 3.15 5.47 14.28
CA SER A 85 3.87 6.70 13.96
C SER A 85 2.95 7.78 13.36
N VAL A 86 2.04 7.40 12.46
CA VAL A 86 1.04 8.32 11.87
C VAL A 86 0.20 8.99 12.96
N VAL A 87 -0.28 8.21 13.93
CA VAL A 87 -1.03 8.73 15.08
C VAL A 87 -0.15 9.59 15.99
N ARG A 88 1.06 9.11 16.36
CA ARG A 88 1.99 9.81 17.26
C ARG A 88 2.41 11.19 16.75
N TYR A 89 2.62 11.33 15.44
CA TYR A 89 2.96 12.60 14.80
C TYR A 89 1.74 13.42 14.38
N ARG A 90 0.52 12.92 14.62
CA ARG A 90 -0.75 13.56 14.26
C ARG A 90 -0.84 13.89 12.77
N PHE A 91 -0.38 12.97 11.93
CA PHE A 91 -0.57 13.11 10.49
C PHE A 91 -2.06 12.96 10.16
N SER A 92 -2.64 13.94 9.45
CA SER A 92 -4.02 13.87 8.94
C SER A 92 -4.16 12.71 7.95
N SER A 93 -3.11 12.44 7.18
CA SER A 93 -3.06 11.32 6.25
C SER A 93 -1.66 10.75 6.03
N ALA A 94 -1.58 9.50 5.62
CA ALA A 94 -0.34 8.88 5.15
C ALA A 94 -0.58 8.01 3.91
N VAL A 95 0.38 8.02 3.00
CA VAL A 95 0.38 7.25 1.74
C VAL A 95 1.61 6.36 1.70
N ALA A 96 1.39 5.06 1.49
CA ALA A 96 2.44 4.05 1.36
C ALA A 96 2.12 3.07 0.22
N PHE A 97 3.10 2.24 -0.17
CA PHE A 97 3.03 1.44 -1.39
C PHE A 97 3.32 -0.03 -1.09
N THR A 98 2.65 -0.95 -1.77
CA THR A 98 2.77 -2.40 -1.48
C THR A 98 3.78 -3.13 -2.37
N ALA A 99 4.38 -2.46 -3.36
CA ALA A 99 5.32 -3.08 -4.28
C ALA A 99 6.62 -3.49 -3.58
N LYS A 100 7.02 -4.77 -3.72
CA LYS A 100 8.24 -5.30 -3.11
C LYS A 100 9.50 -4.50 -3.48
N HIS A 101 9.66 -4.19 -4.76
CA HIS A 101 10.76 -3.36 -5.27
C HIS A 101 10.18 -2.04 -5.78
N PHE A 102 9.80 -1.21 -4.83
CA PHE A 102 9.17 0.06 -5.13
C PHE A 102 10.17 1.04 -5.75
N HIS A 103 9.80 1.66 -6.87
CA HIS A 103 10.61 2.68 -7.53
C HIS A 103 9.89 4.03 -7.47
N PRO A 104 10.38 4.98 -6.66
CA PRO A 104 9.77 6.30 -6.49
C PRO A 104 9.46 7.04 -7.81
N PRO A 105 10.27 6.96 -8.89
CA PRO A 105 9.94 7.61 -10.15
C PRO A 105 8.57 7.23 -10.75
N PHE A 106 7.99 6.08 -10.39
CA PHE A 106 6.65 5.72 -10.84
C PHE A 106 5.53 6.53 -10.17
N THR A 107 5.81 7.30 -9.10
CA THR A 107 4.82 8.16 -8.44
C THR A 107 4.77 9.58 -8.99
N THR A 108 5.58 9.93 -10.00
CA THR A 108 5.62 11.31 -10.52
C THR A 108 4.25 11.85 -10.88
N HIS A 109 3.43 11.09 -11.62
CA HIS A 109 2.07 11.53 -11.96
C HIS A 109 1.15 11.60 -10.75
N LEU A 110 1.30 10.71 -9.77
CA LEU A 110 0.57 10.79 -8.51
C LEU A 110 0.87 12.11 -7.80
N MET A 111 2.15 12.47 -7.71
CA MET A 111 2.59 13.69 -7.03
C MET A 111 2.16 14.95 -7.76
N ILE A 112 2.21 14.96 -9.09
CA ILE A 112 1.69 16.09 -9.89
C ILE A 112 0.19 16.28 -9.62
N SER A 113 -0.61 15.21 -9.66
CA SER A 113 -2.04 15.30 -9.38
C SER A 113 -2.34 15.66 -7.92
N PHE A 114 -1.55 15.17 -6.96
CA PHE A 114 -1.64 15.59 -5.56
C PHE A 114 -1.36 17.07 -5.40
N THR A 115 -0.27 17.58 -5.96
CA THR A 115 0.07 19.00 -5.90
C THR A 115 -1.04 19.85 -6.50
N GLN A 116 -1.57 19.47 -7.67
CA GLN A 116 -2.64 20.21 -8.31
C GLN A 116 -3.92 20.21 -7.46
N LEU A 117 -4.46 19.03 -7.13
CA LEU A 117 -5.77 18.93 -6.50
C LEU A 117 -5.76 19.35 -5.03
N ILE A 118 -4.68 19.06 -4.31
CA ILE A 118 -4.61 19.29 -2.86
C ILE A 118 -3.93 20.62 -2.54
N LEU A 119 -2.73 20.86 -3.07
CA LEU A 119 -1.95 22.04 -2.68
C LEU A 119 -2.41 23.31 -3.39
N VAL A 120 -2.83 23.21 -4.66
CA VAL A 120 -3.26 24.37 -5.46
C VAL A 120 -4.76 24.58 -5.36
N GLU A 121 -5.56 23.52 -5.54
CA GLU A 121 -7.03 23.62 -5.55
C GLU A 121 -7.68 23.46 -4.18
N GLY A 122 -6.96 22.93 -3.18
CA GLY A 122 -7.45 22.83 -1.80
C GLY A 122 -8.51 21.73 -1.57
N PHE A 123 -8.59 20.73 -2.45
CA PHE A 123 -9.52 19.61 -2.24
C PHE A 123 -9.07 18.73 -1.06
N PRO A 124 -10.01 18.19 -0.26
CA PRO A 124 -9.68 17.19 0.75
C PRO A 124 -9.05 15.95 0.13
N LEU A 125 -7.97 15.43 0.73
CA LEU A 125 -7.22 14.30 0.18
C LEU A 125 -8.12 13.08 -0.05
N CYS A 126 -8.95 12.70 0.92
CA CYS A 126 -9.85 11.55 0.81
C CYS A 126 -10.77 11.61 -0.42
N GLU A 127 -11.28 12.80 -0.73
CA GLU A 127 -12.22 13.01 -1.84
C GLU A 127 -11.51 13.05 -3.19
N ALA A 128 -10.32 13.67 -3.24
CA ALA A 128 -9.54 13.77 -4.46
C ALA A 128 -8.73 12.52 -4.79
N PHE A 129 -8.46 11.63 -3.81
CA PHE A 129 -7.55 10.50 -3.98
C PHE A 129 -7.92 9.55 -5.13
N PRO A 130 -9.20 9.16 -5.33
CA PRO A 130 -9.59 8.38 -6.51
C PRO A 130 -9.16 9.02 -7.84
N ASN A 131 -9.31 10.34 -7.96
CA ASN A 131 -8.93 11.10 -9.15
C ASN A 131 -7.40 11.20 -9.31
N ILE A 132 -6.68 11.33 -8.19
CA ILE A 132 -5.20 11.30 -8.17
C ILE A 132 -4.70 9.93 -8.67
N LEU A 133 -5.25 8.84 -8.13
CA LEU A 133 -4.87 7.47 -8.49
C LEU A 133 -5.15 7.17 -9.96
N GLU A 134 -6.27 7.65 -10.50
CA GLU A 134 -6.60 7.48 -11.91
C GLU A 134 -5.54 8.07 -12.85
N GLN A 135 -4.90 9.17 -12.45
CA GLN A 135 -3.87 9.86 -13.23
C GLN A 135 -2.46 9.29 -13.00
N SER A 136 -2.25 8.55 -11.91
CA SER A 136 -0.92 8.15 -11.44
C SER A 136 -0.14 7.17 -12.33
N GLY A 137 -0.82 6.36 -13.14
CA GLY A 137 -0.17 5.24 -13.86
C GLY A 137 0.36 4.12 -12.95
N LEU A 138 0.18 4.19 -11.64
CA LEU A 138 0.75 3.23 -10.67
C LEU A 138 0.10 1.86 -10.68
N GLY A 139 -1.09 1.73 -11.27
CA GLY A 139 -1.93 0.55 -11.10
C GLY A 139 -1.29 -0.78 -11.51
N MET A 140 -0.36 -0.78 -12.47
CA MET A 140 0.36 -2.00 -12.85
C MET A 140 1.54 -2.33 -11.93
N HIS A 141 2.01 -1.37 -11.13
CA HIS A 141 3.25 -1.47 -10.35
C HIS A 141 3.00 -1.72 -8.87
N SER A 142 2.04 -1.02 -8.27
CA SER A 142 1.81 -1.06 -6.84
C SER A 142 0.34 -0.88 -6.51
N ASP A 143 -0.11 -1.50 -5.43
CA ASP A 143 -1.28 -0.99 -4.71
C ASP A 143 -0.82 0.20 -3.84
N VAL A 144 -1.76 1.03 -3.44
CA VAL A 144 -1.51 2.21 -2.61
C VAL A 144 -2.31 2.09 -1.32
N ILE A 145 -1.66 2.27 -0.18
CA ILE A 145 -2.31 2.35 1.13
C ILE A 145 -2.50 3.82 1.46
N LEU A 146 -3.75 4.23 1.69
CA LEU A 146 -4.09 5.52 2.27
C LEU A 146 -4.53 5.29 3.71
N MET A 147 -3.89 5.97 4.65
CA MET A 147 -4.29 6.03 6.04
C MET A 147 -4.83 7.41 6.32
N THR A 148 -6.02 7.53 6.89
CA THR A 148 -6.65 8.82 7.18
C THR A 148 -7.10 8.84 8.63
N ALA A 149 -6.67 9.86 9.34
CA ALA A 149 -7.14 10.15 10.69
C ALA A 149 -8.59 10.65 10.58
N THR A 150 -9.52 10.02 11.29
CA THR A 150 -10.87 10.59 11.40
C THR A 150 -10.87 11.66 12.49
N PRO A 151 -11.36 12.89 12.23
CA PRO A 151 -11.53 13.89 13.26
C PRO A 151 -12.34 13.28 14.41
N GLY A 152 -11.76 13.21 15.61
CA GLY A 152 -12.46 12.79 16.81
C GLY A 152 -13.02 14.01 17.52
N ASP A 153 -14.27 13.93 17.95
CA ASP A 153 -14.94 14.95 18.77
C ASP A 153 -14.44 14.88 20.24
N ASP A 154 -13.15 15.15 20.50
CA ASP A 154 -12.55 15.27 21.86
C ASP A 154 -12.12 13.96 22.58
N GLY A 155 -11.88 12.86 21.87
CA GLY A 155 -11.29 11.63 22.44
C GLY A 155 -9.75 11.54 22.32
N PRO A 156 -9.04 10.85 23.25
CA PRO A 156 -7.58 10.68 23.19
C PRO A 156 -7.10 9.79 22.04
N THR A 157 -7.98 8.94 21.49
CA THR A 157 -7.68 8.04 20.37
C THR A 157 -8.35 8.53 19.09
N VAL A 158 -7.53 8.86 18.10
CA VAL A 158 -7.96 9.21 16.74
C VAL A 158 -8.02 7.91 15.92
N PRO A 159 -9.21 7.43 15.52
CA PRO A 159 -9.30 6.23 14.70
C PRO A 159 -8.55 6.46 13.38
N LEU A 160 -7.65 5.53 13.05
CA LEU A 160 -6.94 5.55 11.77
C LEU A 160 -7.62 4.60 10.79
N LEU A 161 -8.38 5.14 9.84
CA LEU A 161 -8.94 4.39 8.73
C LEU A 161 -7.81 4.05 7.76
N CYS A 162 -7.69 2.77 7.39
CA CYS A 162 -6.70 2.31 6.43
C CYS A 162 -7.41 1.69 5.23
N THR A 163 -7.14 2.23 4.04
CA THR A 163 -7.77 1.81 2.80
C THR A 163 -6.69 1.42 1.79
N ARG A 164 -6.82 0.22 1.23
CA ARG A 164 -5.96 -0.25 0.15
C ARG A 164 -6.64 0.02 -1.18
N TYR A 165 -5.97 0.79 -2.03
CA TYR A 165 -6.35 0.98 -3.42
C TYR A 165 -5.57 0.03 -4.31
N SER A 166 -6.26 -0.95 -4.90
CA SER A 166 -5.65 -1.91 -5.81
C SER A 166 -6.21 -1.75 -7.22
N TRP A 167 -5.34 -1.61 -8.21
CA TRP A 167 -5.81 -1.48 -9.58
C TRP A 167 -6.26 -2.83 -10.14
N ALA A 168 -7.52 -2.89 -10.55
CA ALA A 168 -8.12 -4.03 -11.18
C ALA A 168 -8.17 -3.87 -12.69
N HIS A 169 -7.84 -4.95 -13.40
CA HIS A 169 -8.04 -5.06 -14.83
C HIS A 169 -8.62 -6.42 -15.18
N SER A 170 -9.68 -6.42 -15.98
CA SER A 170 -10.47 -7.62 -16.28
C SER A 170 -9.69 -8.76 -16.96
N ASP A 171 -8.52 -8.47 -17.54
CA ASP A 171 -7.66 -9.46 -18.22
C ASP A 171 -6.23 -9.58 -17.64
N ALA A 172 -5.80 -8.64 -16.79
CA ALA A 172 -4.40 -8.56 -16.34
C ALA A 172 -4.26 -8.65 -14.82
N ARG A 173 -5.16 -7.96 -14.09
CA ARG A 173 -5.22 -7.96 -12.63
C ARG A 173 -6.66 -8.16 -12.16
N PRO A 174 -7.28 -9.33 -12.38
CA PRO A 174 -8.68 -9.57 -12.01
C PRO A 174 -8.89 -9.30 -10.53
N TRP A 175 -9.74 -8.32 -10.23
CA TRP A 175 -10.00 -7.84 -8.88
C TRP A 175 -8.73 -7.46 -8.08
N GLY A 176 -7.73 -6.86 -8.75
CA GLY A 176 -6.47 -6.44 -8.13
C GLY A 176 -5.41 -7.55 -8.02
N ASN A 177 -5.77 -8.80 -8.30
CA ASN A 177 -4.85 -9.94 -8.19
C ASN A 177 -4.04 -10.12 -9.46
N SER A 178 -2.71 -10.20 -9.36
CA SER A 178 -1.85 -10.47 -10.52
C SER A 178 -2.05 -11.90 -11.03
N LEU A 179 -2.16 -12.05 -12.35
CA LEU A 179 -2.05 -13.36 -12.98
C LEU A 179 -0.59 -13.85 -12.90
N PRO A 180 -0.34 -15.13 -12.58
CA PRO A 180 1.02 -15.67 -12.56
C PRO A 180 1.65 -15.61 -13.95
N VAL A 181 2.94 -15.29 -14.05
CA VAL A 181 3.63 -15.17 -15.36
C VAL A 181 3.62 -16.49 -16.14
N GLN A 182 3.64 -17.62 -15.44
CA GLN A 182 3.62 -18.97 -16.01
C GLN A 182 2.47 -19.79 -15.44
N CYS A 183 1.97 -20.75 -16.23
CA CYS A 183 0.98 -21.70 -15.72
C CYS A 183 1.61 -22.63 -14.66
N PRO A 184 1.07 -22.68 -13.43
CA PRO A 184 1.60 -23.56 -12.38
C PRO A 184 1.60 -25.05 -12.75
N GLN A 185 0.70 -25.45 -13.65
CA GLN A 185 0.57 -26.85 -14.06
C GLN A 185 1.50 -27.25 -15.22
N CYS A 186 1.84 -26.34 -16.13
CA CYS A 186 2.59 -26.70 -17.35
C CYS A 186 3.77 -25.78 -17.69
N GLY A 187 4.07 -24.77 -16.87
CA GLY A 187 5.17 -23.83 -17.07
C GLY A 187 5.05 -22.89 -18.27
N CYS A 188 3.99 -22.98 -19.07
CA CYS A 188 3.82 -22.15 -20.27
C CYS A 188 3.71 -20.67 -19.86
N PRO A 189 4.50 -19.75 -20.47
CA PRO A 189 4.44 -18.33 -20.16
C PRO A 189 3.17 -17.68 -20.74
N THR A 190 2.62 -16.74 -19.98
CA THR A 190 1.45 -15.91 -20.32
C THR A 190 0.27 -16.66 -20.97
N PRO A 191 -0.17 -17.83 -20.46
CA PRO A 191 -1.12 -18.64 -21.20
C PRO A 191 -2.57 -18.33 -20.81
N TRP A 192 -2.91 -17.12 -20.38
CA TRP A 192 -4.21 -16.88 -19.75
C TRP A 192 -5.26 -16.37 -20.72
N LYS A 193 -6.40 -17.04 -20.76
CA LYS A 193 -7.62 -16.54 -21.40
C LYS A 193 -8.74 -16.50 -20.37
N ARG A 194 -9.42 -15.36 -20.30
CA ARG A 194 -10.67 -15.24 -19.54
C ARG A 194 -11.75 -16.12 -20.18
N THR A 195 -12.28 -17.07 -19.43
CA THR A 195 -13.31 -18.00 -19.91
C THR A 195 -14.70 -17.67 -19.41
N TYR A 196 -14.80 -17.00 -18.27
CA TYR A 196 -16.07 -16.64 -17.66
C TYR A 196 -15.89 -15.41 -16.76
N ALA A 197 -16.90 -14.55 -16.73
CA ALA A 197 -16.97 -13.42 -15.84
C ALA A 197 -18.41 -13.25 -15.37
N ASP A 198 -18.62 -13.26 -14.07
CA ASP A 198 -19.88 -12.88 -13.45
C ASP A 198 -19.63 -11.69 -12.54
N PHE A 199 -20.04 -10.52 -13.03
CA PHE A 199 -19.89 -9.27 -12.30
C PHE A 199 -20.92 -9.14 -11.16
N SER A 200 -22.05 -9.86 -11.22
CA SER A 200 -23.04 -9.90 -10.15
C SER A 200 -22.54 -10.70 -8.95
N LEU A 201 -21.90 -11.84 -9.22
CA LEU A 201 -21.25 -12.69 -8.22
C LEU A 201 -19.80 -12.28 -7.93
N LYS A 202 -19.33 -11.20 -8.57
CA LYS A 202 -17.99 -10.60 -8.41
C LYS A 202 -16.84 -11.61 -8.55
N TYR A 203 -16.88 -12.49 -9.55
CA TYR A 203 -15.76 -13.39 -9.83
C TYR A 203 -15.46 -13.55 -11.32
N ILE A 204 -14.18 -13.83 -11.62
CA ILE A 204 -13.66 -13.99 -12.98
C ILE A 204 -12.83 -15.28 -13.02
N VAL A 205 -13.03 -16.07 -14.08
CA VAL A 205 -12.32 -17.33 -14.29
C VAL A 205 -11.37 -17.23 -15.48
N PHE A 206 -10.13 -17.65 -15.26
CA PHE A 206 -9.09 -17.77 -16.28
C PHE A 206 -8.74 -19.23 -16.51
N GLN A 207 -8.39 -19.56 -17.75
CA GLN A 207 -7.92 -20.88 -18.14
C GLN A 207 -6.61 -20.79 -18.92
N CYS A 208 -5.74 -21.76 -18.72
CA CYS A 208 -4.54 -21.94 -19.53
C CYS A 208 -4.90 -22.21 -21.01
N THR A 209 -4.27 -21.50 -21.94
CA THR A 209 -4.49 -21.61 -23.39
C THR A 209 -3.67 -22.73 -24.00
N TYR A 210 -2.55 -23.11 -23.37
CA TYR A 210 -1.63 -24.13 -23.89
C TYR A 210 -2.34 -25.47 -24.12
N LYS A 211 -2.26 -25.99 -25.36
CA LYS A 211 -2.87 -27.27 -25.76
C LYS A 211 -2.28 -28.48 -25.04
N GLY A 212 -1.08 -28.34 -24.49
CA GLY A 212 -0.40 -29.35 -23.69
C GLY A 212 -0.68 -29.28 -22.19
N CYS A 213 -1.45 -28.30 -21.72
CA CYS A 213 -1.79 -28.21 -20.30
C CYS A 213 -2.71 -29.39 -19.90
N GLY A 214 -2.44 -30.02 -18.76
CA GLY A 214 -3.17 -31.21 -18.30
C GLY A 214 -2.79 -32.52 -18.97
N ARG A 215 -1.73 -32.55 -19.78
CA ARG A 215 -1.19 -33.81 -20.32
C ARG A 215 -0.27 -34.47 -19.28
N VAL A 216 -0.79 -35.47 -18.56
CA VAL A 216 0.06 -36.48 -17.89
C VAL A 216 0.64 -37.39 -18.98
N ASN A 217 1.85 -37.93 -18.78
CA ASN A 217 2.60 -38.71 -19.77
C ASN A 217 1.73 -39.71 -20.56
N LYS A 218 2.06 -39.86 -21.84
CA LYS A 218 1.20 -40.28 -22.97
C LYS A 218 0.44 -41.63 -22.86
N GLN A 219 0.52 -42.40 -21.78
CA GLN A 219 0.17 -43.82 -21.86
C GLN A 219 -1.16 -44.29 -21.30
N GLU A 220 -1.84 -43.63 -20.34
CA GLU A 220 -2.89 -44.39 -19.61
C GLU A 220 -4.28 -43.78 -19.42
N ASP A 221 -4.54 -42.50 -19.77
CA ASP A 221 -5.88 -41.94 -19.49
C ASP A 221 -6.57 -41.27 -20.69
N LYS A 222 -7.74 -41.83 -21.04
CA LYS A 222 -8.68 -41.36 -22.08
C LYS A 222 -9.65 -40.28 -21.57
N SER A 223 -9.59 -39.91 -20.28
CA SER A 223 -10.44 -38.88 -19.71
C SER A 223 -10.20 -37.49 -20.34
N PRO A 224 -11.24 -36.66 -20.51
CA PRO A 224 -11.09 -35.29 -21.00
C PRO A 224 -10.23 -34.47 -20.02
N ARG A 225 -9.05 -34.09 -20.49
CA ARG A 225 -8.03 -33.39 -19.68
C ARG A 225 -8.50 -31.99 -19.31
N LYS A 226 -8.63 -31.74 -18.00
CA LYS A 226 -8.98 -30.40 -17.50
C LYS A 226 -7.73 -29.51 -17.53
N LYS A 227 -7.76 -28.45 -18.34
CA LYS A 227 -6.71 -27.42 -18.31
C LYS A 227 -6.74 -26.70 -16.96
N TYR A 228 -5.59 -26.19 -16.54
CA TYR A 228 -5.49 -25.37 -15.33
C TYR A 228 -6.44 -24.17 -15.40
N THR A 229 -7.20 -23.95 -14.33
CA THR A 229 -8.14 -22.84 -14.18
C THR A 229 -7.90 -22.12 -12.87
N MET A 230 -8.01 -20.80 -12.88
CA MET A 230 -7.95 -19.95 -11.68
C MET A 230 -9.23 -19.13 -11.60
N THR A 231 -9.75 -18.97 -10.39
CA THR A 231 -10.91 -18.14 -10.11
C THR A 231 -10.49 -17.02 -9.17
N TYR A 232 -10.78 -15.79 -9.55
CA TYR A 232 -10.53 -14.60 -8.76
C TYR A 232 -11.86 -14.01 -8.31
N LYS A 233 -11.96 -13.65 -7.04
CA LYS A 233 -13.14 -13.00 -6.45
C LYS A 233 -12.78 -11.57 -6.03
N ALA A 234 -13.74 -10.67 -6.09
CA ALA A 234 -13.59 -9.36 -5.47
C ALA A 234 -13.34 -9.52 -3.96
N PRO A 235 -12.40 -8.77 -3.38
CA PRO A 235 -12.25 -8.72 -1.92
C PRO A 235 -13.57 -8.32 -1.25
N PRO A 236 -13.93 -8.92 -0.09
CA PRO A 236 -15.11 -8.51 0.66
C PRO A 236 -15.08 -7.02 0.98
N GLY A 237 -16.23 -6.35 0.85
CA GLY A 237 -16.33 -4.90 1.11
C GLY A 237 -15.67 -4.01 0.06
N SER A 238 -15.03 -4.55 -0.99
CA SER A 238 -14.38 -3.70 -1.99
C SER A 238 -15.39 -2.95 -2.85
N LEU A 239 -15.10 -1.67 -3.10
CA LEU A 239 -15.82 -0.81 -4.03
C LEU A 239 -15.01 -0.63 -5.32
N LEU A 240 -15.65 -0.78 -6.48
CA LEU A 240 -15.02 -0.49 -7.77
C LEU A 240 -15.23 0.99 -8.10
N LEU A 241 -14.15 1.74 -8.15
CA LEU A 241 -14.18 3.16 -8.50
C LEU A 241 -14.38 3.32 -10.01
N PRO A 242 -15.01 4.42 -10.47
CA PRO A 242 -15.07 4.75 -11.89
C PRO A 242 -13.67 4.78 -12.50
N GLY A 243 -13.51 4.21 -13.70
CA GLY A 243 -12.24 4.21 -14.42
C GLY A 243 -12.39 4.72 -15.84
N ARG A 244 -11.42 5.51 -16.31
CA ARG A 244 -11.34 6.04 -17.69
C ARG A 244 -11.04 4.98 -18.75
N LYS A 245 -10.35 3.90 -18.38
CA LYS A 245 -9.92 2.87 -19.32
C LYS A 245 -10.87 1.69 -19.30
N ARG A 246 -11.26 1.21 -20.49
CA ARG A 246 -12.16 0.07 -20.62
C ARG A 246 -11.62 -1.16 -19.89
N GLY A 247 -12.40 -1.67 -18.93
CA GLY A 247 -12.04 -2.86 -18.17
C GLY A 247 -10.95 -2.66 -17.11
N ALA A 248 -10.56 -1.41 -16.84
CA ALA A 248 -9.59 -1.04 -15.81
C ALA A 248 -10.22 -0.04 -14.82
N ALA A 249 -10.02 -0.25 -13.54
CA ALA A 249 -10.49 0.63 -12.49
C ALA A 249 -9.72 0.38 -11.19
N TRP A 250 -9.74 1.35 -10.29
CA TRP A 250 -9.22 1.16 -8.94
C TRP A 250 -10.28 0.48 -8.06
N LEU A 251 -9.86 -0.47 -7.25
CA LEU A 251 -10.64 -1.03 -6.15
C LEU A 251 -10.26 -0.31 -4.88
N GLU A 252 -11.25 0.19 -4.18
CA GLU A 252 -11.13 0.63 -2.80
C GLU A 252 -11.42 -0.56 -1.89
N ILE A 253 -10.46 -0.95 -1.06
CA ILE A 253 -10.55 -2.12 -0.18
C ILE A 253 -10.31 -1.64 1.25
N PRO A 254 -11.35 -1.52 2.09
CA PRO A 254 -11.17 -1.21 3.50
C PRO A 254 -10.33 -2.29 4.15
N LEU A 255 -9.21 -1.90 4.77
CA LEU A 255 -8.47 -2.82 5.62
C LEU A 255 -9.23 -2.89 6.94
N ALA A 256 -9.50 -4.12 7.41
CA ALA A 256 -10.18 -4.32 8.68
C ALA A 256 -9.50 -3.49 9.77
N LYS A 257 -10.30 -2.97 10.72
CA LYS A 257 -9.74 -2.35 11.92
C LYS A 257 -8.88 -3.40 12.61
N PHE A 258 -7.57 -3.31 12.44
CA PHE A 258 -6.63 -4.01 13.30
C PHE A 258 -6.91 -3.53 14.72
N PRO A 259 -6.77 -4.39 15.75
CA PRO A 259 -6.83 -3.94 17.13
C PRO A 259 -5.95 -2.70 17.28
N GLU A 260 -6.48 -1.68 17.94
CA GLU A 260 -5.73 -0.45 18.14
C GLU A 260 -4.41 -0.79 18.84
N PRO A 261 -3.28 -0.19 18.42
CA PRO A 261 -2.05 -0.34 19.19
C PRO A 261 -2.34 0.15 20.61
N ASP A 262 -1.98 -0.66 21.61
CA ASP A 262 -2.07 -0.29 23.01
C ASP A 262 -1.10 0.88 23.27
N LEU A 263 -1.64 2.10 23.27
CA LEU A 263 -0.86 3.33 23.43
C LEU A 263 -0.30 3.47 24.85
N ASP A 264 -0.87 2.76 25.83
CA ASP A 264 -0.39 2.76 27.21
C ASP A 264 0.93 1.97 27.37
N ALA A 265 1.28 1.11 26.39
CA ALA A 265 2.55 0.41 26.37
C ALA A 265 3.74 1.28 25.87
N VAL A 266 3.46 2.47 25.31
CA VAL A 266 4.50 3.36 24.74
C VAL A 266 4.97 4.41 25.75
N THR A 267 4.20 4.69 26.80
CA THR A 267 4.54 5.68 27.84
C THR A 267 5.59 5.20 28.86
N ASP A 268 5.85 3.90 28.96
CA ASP A 268 6.75 3.34 29.99
C ASP A 268 8.26 3.41 29.66
N ILE A 269 8.65 4.02 28.53
CA ILE A 269 10.07 4.08 28.08
C ILE A 269 10.75 5.41 28.42
N LEU A 270 10.05 6.42 28.97
CA LEU A 270 10.62 7.76 29.18
C LEU A 270 11.00 8.11 30.64
N ASP A 271 10.82 7.23 31.62
CA ASP A 271 11.03 7.58 33.04
C ASP A 271 12.18 6.85 33.77
N THR A 272 13.12 6.22 33.06
CA THR A 272 14.28 5.56 33.69
C THR A 272 15.61 5.99 33.12
N GLU A 273 16.00 7.26 33.34
CA GLU A 273 17.41 7.64 33.42
C GLU A 273 17.61 9.00 34.13
N THR A 274 17.43 9.01 35.45
CA THR A 274 18.14 9.92 36.35
C THR A 274 18.70 9.15 37.53
N VAL A 275 19.97 8.73 37.41
CA VAL A 275 20.91 8.51 38.53
C VAL A 275 22.27 9.04 38.09
#